data_AF-A0A7L4F856-F1
#
_entry.id   AF-A0A7L4F856-F1
#
_cell.length_a   1.000
_cell.length_b   1.000
_cell.length_c   1.000
_cell.angle_alpha   90.00
_cell.angle_beta   90.00
_cell.angle_gamma   90.00
#
_symmetry.space_group_name_H-M   'P 1'
#
loop_
_entity.id
_entity.type
_entity.pdbx_description
1 polymer ?
#
loop_
_entity_poly.entity_id
_entity_poly.type
_entity_poly.pdbx_seq_one_letter_code
_entity_poly.pdbx_strand_id
1 'polypeptide(L)'
;AAMAAAVGAFSLREVLGAFRACVSERREVLMGPYLSGWRELIRFLHSLGTIFSFITKDAVAKVQIMEGYSRGEQQERYSSLQSMVEYELANGLVDVQKRGGHPESGCRTILRLHRALRWLQLFLEGLRTAGEDARTATICTDSYNASLAAYHPWVVRKAATVAFCTLPSRNAFLEVM
;
A
#
# COMPACT_ATOMS: atom_id res chain seq x y z
N ALA A 1 -24.85 21.21 -23.35
CA ALA A 1 -23.72 20.33 -23.72
C ALA A 1 -23.32 19.55 -22.48
N ALA A 2 -23.56 18.25 -22.49
CA ALA A 2 -23.24 17.33 -21.40
C ALA A 2 -21.74 17.00 -21.35
N MET A 3 -21.33 16.41 -20.22
CA MET A 3 -20.13 15.60 -20.00
C MET A 3 -18.78 16.32 -19.85
N ALA A 4 -18.39 16.50 -18.59
CA ALA A 4 -17.36 15.65 -18.00
C ALA A 4 -17.75 15.37 -16.55
N ALA A 5 -18.19 14.13 -16.27
CA ALA A 5 -18.38 13.68 -14.90
C ALA A 5 -17.07 13.88 -14.13
N ALA A 6 -17.12 14.54 -12.98
CA ALA A 6 -16.03 14.49 -12.02
C ALA A 6 -15.83 13.01 -11.66
N VAL A 7 -14.83 12.39 -12.27
CA VAL A 7 -14.32 11.08 -11.88
C VAL A 7 -14.05 11.18 -10.38
N GLY A 8 -14.75 10.36 -9.60
CA GLY A 8 -15.03 10.56 -8.18
C GLY A 8 -13.91 11.21 -7.39
N ALA A 9 -14.23 12.34 -6.75
CA ALA A 9 -13.32 13.04 -5.86
C ALA A 9 -12.78 12.06 -4.81
N PHE A 10 -11.45 11.94 -4.75
CA PHE A 10 -10.77 11.17 -3.73
C PHE A 10 -11.14 11.69 -2.33
N SER A 11 -11.27 10.79 -1.35
CA SER A 11 -11.38 11.18 0.06
C SER A 11 -10.44 10.37 0.93
N LEU A 12 -9.48 11.04 1.58
CA LEU A 12 -8.64 10.43 2.62
C LEU A 12 -9.50 9.82 3.75
N ARG A 13 -10.72 10.33 3.94
CA ARG A 13 -11.69 9.78 4.90
C ARG A 13 -12.11 8.37 4.56
N GLU A 14 -12.29 8.03 3.28
CA GLU A 14 -12.63 6.67 2.84
C GLU A 14 -11.48 5.70 3.08
N VAL A 15 -10.24 6.12 2.78
CA VAL A 15 -9.02 5.35 3.11
C VAL A 15 -8.95 5.07 4.61
N LEU A 16 -9.11 6.10 5.45
CA LEU A 16 -9.07 5.96 6.90
C LEU A 16 -10.21 5.09 7.42
N GLY A 17 -11.42 5.23 6.86
CA GLY A 17 -12.57 4.40 7.19
C GLY A 17 -12.32 2.91 6.93
N ALA A 18 -11.76 2.60 5.75
CA ALA A 18 -11.41 1.23 5.38
C ALA A 18 -10.34 0.65 6.32
N PHE A 19 -9.29 1.41 6.66
CA PHE A 19 -8.25 0.95 7.59
C PHE A 19 -8.76 0.79 9.03
N ARG A 20 -9.72 1.60 9.48
CA ARG A 20 -10.38 1.41 10.79
C ARG A 20 -11.21 0.13 10.81
N ALA A 21 -11.92 -0.17 9.72
CA ALA A 21 -12.71 -1.40 9.58
C ALA A 21 -11.85 -2.68 9.44
N CYS A 22 -10.53 -2.55 9.25
CA CYS A 22 -9.63 -3.70 9.16
C CYS A 22 -9.50 -4.47 10.47
N VAL A 23 -9.67 -3.81 11.63
CA VAL A 23 -9.47 -4.46 12.93
C VAL A 23 -10.84 -4.80 13.51
N SER A 24 -11.12 -6.10 13.65
CA SER A 24 -12.35 -6.58 14.29
C SER A 24 -12.32 -6.33 15.80
N GLU A 25 -13.47 -6.48 16.47
CA GLU A 25 -13.56 -6.43 17.94
C GLU A 25 -12.64 -7.47 18.62
N ARG A 26 -12.38 -8.58 17.93
CA ARG A 26 -11.47 -9.65 18.37
C ARG A 26 -10.00 -9.37 18.05
N ARG A 27 -9.67 -8.17 17.57
CA ARG A 27 -8.34 -7.75 17.11
C ARG A 27 -7.79 -8.56 15.92
N GLU A 28 -8.68 -9.13 15.12
CA GLU A 28 -8.29 -9.77 13.87
C GLU A 28 -8.13 -8.72 12.77
N VAL A 29 -7.17 -8.92 11.86
CA VAL A 29 -7.01 -8.06 10.69
C VAL A 29 -7.78 -8.68 9.53
N LEU A 30 -8.97 -8.15 9.25
CA LEU A 30 -9.87 -8.63 8.22
C LEU A 30 -9.31 -8.33 6.83
N MET A 31 -9.24 -9.35 5.97
CA MET A 31 -8.61 -9.24 4.65
C MET A 31 -9.42 -8.34 3.71
N GLY A 32 -10.75 -8.49 3.68
CA GLY A 32 -11.63 -7.70 2.81
C GLY A 32 -11.45 -6.18 2.99
N PRO A 33 -11.64 -5.65 4.22
CA PRO A 33 -11.38 -4.23 4.51
C PRO A 33 -9.92 -3.82 4.23
N TYR A 34 -8.94 -4.69 4.51
CA TYR A 34 -7.52 -4.41 4.25
C TYR A 34 -7.23 -4.18 2.76
N LEU A 35 -7.74 -5.07 1.90
CA LEU A 35 -7.63 -4.91 0.45
C LEU A 35 -8.42 -3.71 -0.05
N SER A 36 -9.59 -3.43 0.54
CA SER A 36 -10.34 -2.23 0.21
C SER A 36 -9.56 -0.95 0.54
N GLY A 37 -8.93 -0.87 1.72
CA GLY A 37 -8.07 0.24 2.10
C GLY A 37 -6.92 0.45 1.12
N TRP A 38 -6.29 -0.64 0.66
CA TRP A 38 -5.26 -0.58 -0.38
C TRP A 38 -5.76 -0.10 -1.74
N ARG A 39 -6.97 -0.48 -2.17
CA ARG A 39 -7.54 0.02 -3.43
C ARG A 39 -7.79 1.51 -3.39
N GLU A 40 -8.36 2.00 -2.29
CA GLU A 40 -8.57 3.44 -2.08
C GLU A 40 -7.23 4.20 -2.05
N LEU A 41 -6.23 3.60 -1.42
CA LEU A 41 -4.86 4.11 -1.41
C LEU A 41 -4.26 4.23 -2.82
N ILE A 42 -4.42 3.19 -3.64
CA ILE A 42 -3.89 3.16 -5.00
C ILE A 42 -4.61 4.21 -5.85
N ARG A 43 -5.93 4.34 -5.70
CA ARG A 43 -6.73 5.36 -6.39
C ARG A 43 -6.25 6.77 -6.04
N PHE A 44 -5.99 7.04 -4.76
CA PHE A 44 -5.37 8.28 -4.30
C PHE A 44 -4.03 8.55 -4.96
N LEU A 45 -3.13 7.58 -4.89
CA LEU A 45 -1.78 7.76 -5.43
C LEU A 45 -1.85 8.03 -6.95
N HIS A 46 -2.77 7.38 -7.68
CA HIS A 46 -2.98 7.68 -9.09
C HIS A 46 -3.54 9.08 -9.37
N SER A 47 -4.40 9.64 -8.48
CA SER A 47 -4.93 11.00 -8.68
C SER A 47 -3.87 12.08 -8.54
N LEU A 48 -2.74 11.77 -7.89
CA LEU A 48 -1.58 12.67 -7.76
C LEU A 48 -0.69 12.70 -9.01
N GLY A 49 -1.00 11.89 -10.04
CA GLY A 49 -0.36 11.94 -11.35
C GLY A 49 0.25 10.61 -11.80
N THR A 50 0.62 10.56 -13.08
CA THR A 50 1.05 9.33 -13.78
C THR A 50 2.33 8.71 -13.23
N ILE A 51 3.21 9.49 -12.59
CA ILE A 51 4.42 8.96 -11.95
C ILE A 51 4.08 7.96 -10.83
N PHE A 52 3.01 8.22 -10.09
CA PHE A 52 2.62 7.34 -8.99
C PHE A 52 2.07 6.01 -9.48
N SER A 53 1.53 5.94 -10.69
CA SER A 53 1.14 4.66 -11.31
C SER A 53 2.31 3.70 -11.50
N PHE A 54 3.52 4.23 -11.72
CA PHE A 54 4.72 3.40 -11.74
C PHE A 54 5.08 2.90 -10.34
N ILE A 55 4.99 3.76 -9.33
CA ILE A 55 5.31 3.45 -7.93
C ILE A 55 4.33 2.43 -7.34
N THR A 56 3.05 2.53 -7.69
CA THR A 56 1.97 1.66 -7.17
C THR A 56 1.84 0.33 -7.91
N LYS A 57 2.47 0.16 -9.10
CA LYS A 57 2.33 -1.05 -9.92
C LYS A 57 2.59 -2.34 -9.13
N ASP A 58 3.60 -2.33 -8.27
CA ASP A 58 3.94 -3.47 -7.42
C ASP A 58 2.88 -3.75 -6.35
N ALA A 59 2.28 -2.70 -5.78
CA ALA A 59 1.19 -2.81 -4.82
C ALA A 59 -0.09 -3.32 -5.49
N VAL A 60 -0.43 -2.82 -6.69
CA VAL A 60 -1.57 -3.28 -7.50
C VAL A 60 -1.50 -4.78 -7.74
N ALA A 61 -0.35 -5.28 -8.23
CA ALA A 61 -0.18 -6.70 -8.50
C ALA A 61 -0.38 -7.56 -7.23
N LYS A 62 0.07 -7.08 -6.07
CA LYS A 62 -0.09 -7.79 -4.79
C LYS A 62 -1.52 -7.79 -4.28
N VAL A 63 -2.22 -6.66 -4.42
CA VAL A 63 -3.65 -6.59 -4.11
C VAL A 63 -4.41 -7.58 -4.98
N GLN A 64 -4.10 -7.68 -6.28
CA GLN A 64 -4.73 -8.63 -7.19
C GLN A 64 -4.47 -10.09 -6.80
N ILE A 65 -3.24 -10.44 -6.40
CA ILE A 65 -2.92 -11.77 -5.87
C ILE A 65 -3.82 -12.10 -4.66
N MET A 66 -3.92 -11.17 -3.71
CA MET A 66 -4.74 -11.37 -2.51
C MET A 66 -6.23 -11.43 -2.81
N GLU A 67 -6.74 -10.61 -3.74
CA GLU A 67 -8.13 -10.70 -4.20
C GLU A 67 -8.41 -12.04 -4.89
N GLY A 68 -7.43 -12.62 -5.58
CA GLY A 68 -7.50 -13.97 -6.13
C GLY A 68 -7.72 -15.02 -5.04
N TYR A 69 -6.94 -14.95 -3.96
CA TYR A 69 -7.13 -15.84 -2.80
C TYR A 69 -8.48 -15.65 -2.10
N SER A 70 -8.93 -14.39 -1.92
CA SER A 70 -10.21 -14.07 -1.28
C SER A 70 -11.45 -14.44 -2.11
N ARG A 71 -11.29 -14.79 -3.40
CA ARG A 71 -12.39 -15.24 -4.28
C ARG A 71 -12.24 -16.70 -4.72
N GLY A 72 -11.16 -17.36 -4.33
CA GLY A 72 -10.87 -18.74 -4.69
C GLY A 72 -11.54 -19.76 -3.78
N GLU A 73 -11.27 -21.04 -4.03
CA GLU A 73 -11.81 -22.16 -3.23
C GLU A 73 -11.46 -22.07 -1.74
N GLN A 74 -10.33 -21.43 -1.41
CA GLN A 74 -9.83 -21.27 -0.05
C GLN A 74 -10.23 -19.93 0.59
N GLN A 75 -11.20 -19.18 0.04
CA GLN A 75 -11.56 -17.83 0.50
C GLN A 75 -11.74 -17.70 2.02
N GLU A 76 -12.34 -18.70 2.68
CA GLU A 76 -12.55 -18.72 4.13
C GLU A 76 -11.23 -18.71 4.92
N ARG A 77 -10.18 -19.33 4.37
CA ARG A 77 -8.82 -19.33 4.93
C ARG A 77 -8.12 -17.98 4.77
N TYR A 78 -8.61 -17.13 3.88
CA TYR A 78 -8.08 -15.78 3.63
C TYR A 78 -9.05 -14.69 4.12
N SER A 79 -9.94 -15.02 5.06
CA SER A 79 -10.89 -14.08 5.68
C SER A 79 -10.19 -13.06 6.59
N SER A 80 -9.13 -13.48 7.29
CA SER A 80 -8.28 -12.64 8.12
C SER A 80 -6.80 -12.95 7.91
N LEU A 81 -5.93 -12.03 8.31
CA LEU A 81 -4.48 -12.23 8.27
C LEU A 81 -4.08 -13.42 9.16
N GLN A 82 -4.71 -13.56 10.32
CA GLN A 82 -4.48 -14.64 11.26
C GLN A 82 -4.80 -16.01 10.65
N SER A 83 -6.02 -16.19 10.13
CA SER A 83 -6.44 -17.46 9.53
C SER A 83 -5.59 -17.84 8.31
N MET A 84 -5.17 -16.84 7.52
CA MET A 84 -4.27 -17.02 6.39
C MET A 84 -2.89 -17.53 6.85
N VAL A 85 -2.30 -16.88 7.86
CA VAL A 85 -0.98 -17.27 8.38
C VAL A 85 -1.01 -18.70 8.94
N GLU A 86 -2.03 -19.03 9.72
CA GLU A 86 -2.21 -20.38 10.26
C GLU A 86 -2.35 -21.42 9.14
N TYR A 87 -3.21 -21.14 8.15
CA TYR A 87 -3.44 -22.02 7.02
C TYR A 87 -2.16 -22.25 6.18
N GLU A 88 -1.49 -21.18 5.76
CA GLU A 88 -0.33 -21.31 4.88
C GLU A 88 0.86 -21.98 5.58
N LEU A 89 1.08 -21.70 6.87
CA LEU A 89 2.13 -22.37 7.64
C LEU A 89 1.82 -23.85 7.87
N ALA A 90 0.60 -24.19 8.27
CA ALA A 90 0.20 -25.58 8.52
C ALA A 90 0.31 -26.48 7.27
N ASN A 91 0.20 -25.90 6.08
CA ASN A 91 0.26 -26.61 4.80
C ASN A 91 1.60 -26.44 4.07
N GLY A 92 2.60 -25.80 4.68
CA GLY A 92 3.92 -25.62 4.08
C GLY A 92 3.91 -24.70 2.84
N LEU A 93 2.95 -23.80 2.71
CA LEU A 93 2.77 -22.89 1.58
C LEU A 93 3.64 -21.63 1.68
N VAL A 94 4.44 -21.48 2.74
CA VAL A 94 5.33 -20.33 2.95
C VAL A 94 6.79 -20.76 2.90
N ASP A 95 7.53 -20.15 1.99
CA ASP A 95 8.98 -20.29 1.88
C ASP A 95 9.71 -19.49 2.98
N VAL A 96 9.98 -20.11 4.14
CA VAL A 96 10.60 -19.43 5.29
C VAL A 96 12.13 -19.30 5.16
N GLN A 97 12.80 -20.29 4.56
CA GLN A 97 14.27 -20.43 4.60
C GLN A 97 14.98 -20.03 3.30
N LYS A 98 14.39 -20.33 2.15
CA LYS A 98 14.91 -19.97 0.82
C LYS A 98 13.74 -19.61 -0.08
N ARG A 99 13.89 -18.59 -0.94
CA ARG A 99 12.90 -18.31 -1.99
C ARG A 99 12.77 -19.58 -2.85
N GLY A 100 11.61 -20.23 -2.77
CA GLY A 100 11.37 -21.57 -3.31
C GLY A 100 10.07 -21.62 -4.12
N GLY A 101 9.32 -22.71 -3.93
CA GLY A 101 8.16 -23.10 -4.75
C GLY A 101 6.91 -22.24 -4.59
N HIS A 102 6.87 -21.34 -3.60
CA HIS A 102 5.69 -20.51 -3.30
C HIS A 102 6.02 -19.01 -3.33
N PRO A 103 6.43 -18.46 -4.49
CA PRO A 103 6.90 -17.08 -4.60
C PRO A 103 5.83 -16.02 -4.31
N GLU A 104 4.56 -16.40 -4.41
CA GLU A 104 3.37 -15.54 -4.32
C GLU A 104 2.45 -15.87 -3.14
N SER A 105 2.90 -16.67 -2.16
CA SER A 105 2.14 -16.94 -0.93
C SER A 105 1.56 -15.67 -0.30
N GLY A 106 0.36 -15.78 0.25
CA GLY A 106 -0.38 -14.70 0.89
C GLY A 106 0.43 -14.02 1.99
N CYS A 107 1.11 -14.79 2.84
CA CYS A 107 2.01 -14.28 3.89
C CYS A 107 3.09 -13.36 3.31
N ARG A 108 3.76 -13.81 2.25
CA ARG A 108 4.86 -13.08 1.62
C ARG A 108 4.36 -11.86 0.83
N THR A 109 3.17 -11.97 0.25
CA THR A 109 2.48 -10.91 -0.49
C THR A 109 2.02 -9.79 0.45
N ILE A 110 1.30 -10.14 1.52
CA ILE A 110 0.86 -9.21 2.57
C ILE A 110 2.04 -8.53 3.27
N LEU A 111 3.14 -9.25 3.55
CA LEU A 111 4.32 -8.66 4.18
C LEU A 111 4.86 -7.45 3.40
N ARG A 112 4.81 -7.50 2.07
CA ARG A 112 5.29 -6.40 1.21
C ARG A 112 4.32 -5.23 1.19
N LEU A 113 3.02 -5.50 1.13
CA LEU A 113 2.00 -4.48 1.33
C LEU A 113 2.21 -3.83 2.70
N HIS A 114 2.29 -4.60 3.79
CA HIS A 114 2.47 -4.06 5.14
C HIS A 114 3.71 -3.14 5.27
N ARG A 115 4.85 -3.50 4.66
CA ARG A 115 6.05 -2.65 4.61
C ARG A 115 5.79 -1.33 3.86
N ALA A 116 5.09 -1.39 2.74
CA ALA A 116 4.72 -0.20 1.98
C ALA A 116 3.70 0.68 2.73
N LEU A 117 2.77 0.08 3.49
CA LEU A 117 1.83 0.82 4.34
C LEU A 117 2.57 1.64 5.40
N ARG A 118 3.62 1.06 6.00
CA ARG A 118 4.45 1.77 6.98
C ARG A 118 5.16 2.98 6.36
N TRP A 119 5.71 2.83 5.16
CA TRP A 119 6.30 3.96 4.44
C TRP A 119 5.29 5.07 4.22
N LEU A 120 4.08 4.74 3.74
CA LEU A 120 3.06 5.73 3.51
C LEU A 120 2.62 6.42 4.80
N GLN A 121 2.44 5.66 5.89
CA GLN A 121 2.11 6.23 7.20
C GLN A 121 3.13 7.31 7.60
N LEU A 122 4.43 7.02 7.46
CA LEU A 122 5.49 7.99 7.77
C LEU A 122 5.46 9.19 6.82
N PHE A 123 5.21 8.97 5.53
CA PHE A 123 5.12 10.04 4.54
C PHE A 123 3.96 11.01 4.84
N LEU A 124 2.77 10.47 5.11
CA LEU A 124 1.59 11.29 5.45
C LEU A 124 1.78 12.04 6.77
N GLU A 125 2.40 11.41 7.77
CA GLU A 125 2.73 12.07 9.04
C GLU A 125 3.77 13.18 8.86
N GLY A 126 4.77 12.96 8.00
CA GLY A 126 5.73 13.98 7.62
C GLY A 126 5.07 15.16 6.89
N LEU A 127 4.14 14.90 5.96
CA LEU A 127 3.38 15.96 5.29
C LEU A 127 2.55 16.80 6.28
N ARG A 128 1.92 16.13 7.25
CA ARG A 128 1.09 16.75 8.30
C ARG A 128 1.89 17.68 9.21
N THR A 129 3.15 17.32 9.52
CA THR A 129 3.98 18.01 10.52
C THR A 129 5.01 18.97 9.93
N ALA A 130 5.33 18.84 8.65
CA ALA A 130 6.30 19.70 7.99
C ALA A 130 5.79 21.14 7.82
N GLY A 131 6.73 22.10 7.90
CA GLY A 131 6.46 23.52 7.63
C GLY A 131 6.08 23.80 6.17
N GLU A 132 5.57 25.00 5.90
CA GLU A 132 5.04 25.37 4.58
C GLU A 132 6.09 25.30 3.46
N ASP A 133 7.35 25.62 3.76
CA ASP A 133 8.47 25.60 2.80
C ASP A 133 9.04 24.18 2.54
N ALA A 134 8.51 23.15 3.20
CA ALA A 134 9.02 21.81 3.08
C ALA A 134 8.72 21.20 1.70
N ARG A 135 9.73 20.55 1.12
CA ARG A 135 9.60 19.85 -0.16
C ARG A 135 9.05 18.45 0.05
N THR A 136 7.94 18.13 -0.62
CA THR A 136 7.34 16.77 -0.66
C THR A 136 8.37 15.69 -1.01
N ALA A 137 9.27 15.98 -1.95
CA ALA A 137 10.36 15.08 -2.35
C ALA A 137 11.28 14.70 -1.17
N THR A 138 11.61 15.67 -0.31
CA THR A 138 12.44 15.45 0.88
C THR A 138 11.70 14.58 1.89
N ILE A 139 10.46 14.93 2.23
CA ILE A 139 9.62 14.17 3.17
C ILE A 139 9.43 12.72 2.71
N CYS A 140 9.16 12.53 1.42
CA CYS A 140 8.97 11.22 0.81
C CYS A 140 10.25 10.37 0.83
N THR A 141 11.40 10.99 0.52
CA THR A 141 12.72 10.36 0.56
C THR A 141 13.09 9.94 1.98
N ASP A 142 12.89 10.82 2.96
CA ASP A 142 13.23 10.55 4.36
C ASP A 142 12.38 9.41 4.92
N SER A 143 11.07 9.45 4.64
CA SER A 143 10.12 8.40 5.02
C SER A 143 10.48 7.07 4.36
N TYR A 144 10.89 7.08 3.09
CA TYR A 144 11.34 5.88 2.36
C TYR A 144 12.60 5.28 2.97
N ASN A 145 13.61 6.11 3.26
CA ASN A 145 14.86 5.70 3.87
C ASN A 145 14.67 5.14 5.28
N ALA A 146 13.75 5.73 6.05
CA ALA A 146 13.41 5.27 7.40
C ALA A 146 12.59 3.96 7.43
N SER A 147 12.14 3.45 6.27
CA SER A 147 11.26 2.27 6.22
C SER A 147 11.57 1.34 5.05
N LEU A 148 10.97 1.57 3.88
CA LEU A 148 10.92 0.63 2.77
C LEU A 148 12.30 0.39 2.13
N ALA A 149 13.21 1.37 2.21
CA ALA A 149 14.57 1.27 1.70
C ALA A 149 15.35 0.09 2.30
N ALA A 150 15.06 -0.33 3.53
CA ALA A 150 15.71 -1.46 4.19
C ALA A 150 15.48 -2.79 3.45
N TYR A 151 14.44 -2.87 2.62
CA TYR A 151 14.05 -4.08 1.90
C TYR A 151 14.34 -4.02 0.40
N HIS A 152 14.87 -2.91 -0.09
CA HIS A 152 15.09 -2.67 -1.51
C HIS A 152 16.58 -2.71 -1.88
N PRO A 153 16.95 -3.42 -2.96
CA PRO A 153 18.29 -3.36 -3.52
C PRO A 153 18.68 -1.93 -3.90
N TRP A 154 19.98 -1.66 -3.95
CA TRP A 154 20.51 -0.34 -4.25
C TRP A 154 19.91 0.29 -5.53
N VAL A 155 19.74 -0.49 -6.60
CA VAL A 155 19.17 0.01 -7.86
C VAL A 155 17.72 0.48 -7.71
N VAL A 156 16.91 -0.24 -6.93
CA VAL A 156 15.51 0.12 -6.65
C VAL A 156 15.45 1.38 -5.82
N ARG A 157 16.35 1.53 -4.83
CA ARG A 157 16.45 2.76 -4.03
C ARG A 157 16.76 3.97 -4.90
N LYS A 158 17.70 3.86 -5.85
CA LYS A 158 18.03 4.95 -6.77
C LYS A 158 16.88 5.33 -7.67
N ALA A 159 16.19 4.35 -8.27
CA ALA A 159 15.02 4.61 -9.10
C ALA A 159 13.90 5.30 -8.32
N ALA A 160 13.63 4.86 -7.08
CA ALA A 160 12.65 5.48 -6.20
C ALA A 160 12.99 6.95 -5.88
N THR A 161 14.23 7.24 -5.50
CA THR A 161 14.66 8.63 -5.21
C THR A 161 14.49 9.55 -6.42
N VAL A 162 14.79 9.07 -7.64
CA VAL A 162 14.56 9.85 -8.87
C VAL A 162 13.06 10.12 -9.07
N ALA A 163 12.20 9.12 -8.85
CA ALA A 163 10.76 9.30 -8.94
C ALA A 163 10.23 10.31 -7.91
N PHE A 164 10.81 10.38 -6.70
CA PHE A 164 10.40 11.35 -5.69
C PHE A 164 10.68 12.81 -6.07
N CYS A 165 11.66 13.06 -6.94
CA CYS A 165 11.95 14.41 -7.43
C CYS A 165 10.83 14.99 -8.32
N THR A 166 9.91 14.15 -8.81
CA THR A 166 8.79 14.60 -9.65
C THR A 166 7.52 14.85 -8.84
N LEU A 167 7.58 14.74 -7.50
CA LEU A 167 6.44 15.01 -6.63
C LEU A 167 6.09 16.50 -6.63
N PRO A 168 4.79 16.87 -6.59
CA PRO A 168 4.39 18.27 -6.53
C PRO A 168 4.81 18.93 -5.20
N SER A 169 4.67 20.25 -5.11
CA SER A 169 4.89 20.98 -3.85
C SER A 169 3.95 20.48 -2.76
N ARG A 170 4.29 20.73 -1.49
CA ARG A 170 3.46 20.28 -0.35
C ARG A 170 2.05 20.85 -0.42
N ASN A 171 1.91 22.13 -0.77
CA ASN A 171 0.61 22.79 -0.86
C ASN A 171 -0.23 22.20 -2.00
N ALA A 172 0.36 21.99 -3.18
CA ALA A 172 -0.34 21.33 -4.29
C ALA A 172 -0.71 19.88 -3.96
N PHE A 173 0.11 19.18 -3.16
CA PHE A 173 -0.22 17.84 -2.68
C PHE A 173 -1.44 17.87 -1.73
N LEU A 174 -1.49 18.82 -0.80
CA LEU A 174 -2.58 18.97 0.17
C LEU A 174 -3.90 19.44 -0.47
N GLU A 175 -3.85 20.24 -1.55
CA GLU A 175 -5.05 20.64 -2.29
C GLU A 175 -5.77 19.47 -2.98
N VAL A 176 -5.04 18.37 -3.26
CA VAL A 176 -5.59 17.16 -3.88
C VAL A 176 -6.13 16.16 -2.83
N MET A 177 -5.81 16.35 -1.55
CA MET A 177 -6.17 15.45 -0.44
C MET A 177 -7.53 15.79 0.20
#